data_AF-H1XRH9-F1
#
_entry.id   AF-H1XRH9-F1
#
_cell.length_a   1.000
_cell.length_b   1.000
_cell.length_c   1.000
_cell.angle_alpha   90.00
_cell.angle_beta   90.00
_cell.angle_gamma   90.00
#
_symmetry.space_group_name_H-M   'P 1'
#
loop_
_entity.id
_entity.type
_entity.pdbx_description
1 polymer ?
#
loop_
_entity_poly.entity_id
_entity_poly.type
_entity_poly.pdbx_seq_one_letter_code
_entity_poly.pdbx_strand_id
1 'polypeptide(L)'
;MKLNPKQNLIFSLLLLMISLAAHVSIFLGAEIFPRLFDLFLTGGMVVSWLLSSRFLKQLHKNQPALPPLQVLRSNTPFWLPFFVAFVGLYAVINMGMMIRTNWAGSNLRGISGFWMFFFALGVLVSLAKIRQEKGIEKKHLNAEDTGQ
;
A
#
# COMPACT_ATOMS: atom_id res chain seq x y z
N MET A 1 3.55 4.22 18.11
CA MET A 1 3.91 2.86 17.67
C MET A 1 4.98 2.93 16.58
N LYS A 2 6.12 2.26 16.73
CA LYS A 2 7.17 2.16 15.69
C LYS A 2 7.08 0.76 15.07
N LEU A 3 6.31 0.59 13.99
CA LEU A 3 6.35 -0.63 13.22
C LEU A 3 7.58 -0.63 12.31
N ASN A 4 8.27 -1.78 12.22
CA ASN A 4 9.31 -1.97 11.23
C ASN A 4 8.72 -2.26 9.84
N PRO A 5 9.51 -2.19 8.75
CA PRO A 5 9.00 -2.39 7.39
C PRO A 5 8.32 -3.76 7.18
N LYS A 6 8.81 -4.82 7.82
CA LYS A 6 8.21 -6.18 7.72
C LYS A 6 6.84 -6.24 8.39
N GLN A 7 6.70 -5.63 9.56
CA GLN A 7 5.41 -5.55 10.26
C GLN A 7 4.41 -4.72 9.49
N ASN A 8 4.84 -3.59 8.92
CA ASN A 8 3.96 -2.78 8.07
C ASN A 8 3.53 -3.54 6.80
N LEU A 9 4.44 -4.31 6.18
CA LEU A 9 4.09 -5.17 5.05
C LEU A 9 2.99 -6.18 5.42
N ILE A 10 3.15 -6.91 6.53
CA ILE A 10 2.15 -7.88 7.00
C ILE A 10 0.82 -7.18 7.30
N PHE A 11 0.87 -6.06 8.01
CA PHE A 11 -0.30 -5.25 8.34
C PHE A 11 -1.05 -4.77 7.09
N SER A 12 -0.34 -4.19 6.11
CA SER A 12 -0.91 -3.74 4.85
C SER A 12 -1.47 -4.91 4.03
N LEU A 13 -0.82 -6.09 4.01
CA LEU A 13 -1.34 -7.28 3.32
C LEU A 13 -2.64 -7.77 3.95
N LEU A 14 -2.70 -7.89 5.28
CA LEU A 14 -3.91 -8.33 5.98
C LEU A 14 -5.07 -7.37 5.71
N LEU A 15 -4.84 -6.06 5.84
CA LEU A 15 -5.87 -5.07 5.57
C LEU A 15 -6.26 -4.99 4.09
N LEU A 16 -5.32 -5.23 3.16
CA LEU A 16 -5.64 -5.35 1.73
C LEU A 16 -6.59 -6.52 1.47
N MET A 17 -6.32 -7.69 2.05
CA MET A 17 -7.18 -8.88 1.90
C MET A 17 -8.57 -8.64 2.50
N ILE A 18 -8.64 -8.04 3.68
CA ILE A 18 -9.90 -7.67 4.33
C ILE A 18 -10.68 -6.66 3.48
N SER A 19 -9.99 -5.63 2.96
CA SER A 19 -10.58 -4.60 2.11
C SER A 19 -11.08 -5.18 0.78
N LEU A 20 -10.36 -6.13 0.19
CA LEU A 20 -10.79 -6.84 -1.02
C LEU A 20 -12.03 -7.70 -0.76
N ALA A 21 -12.05 -8.46 0.35
CA ALA A 21 -13.21 -9.26 0.73
C ALA A 21 -14.45 -8.37 0.92
N ALA A 22 -14.29 -7.25 1.62
CA ALA A 22 -15.36 -6.28 1.80
C ALA A 22 -15.86 -5.70 0.47
N HIS A 23 -14.95 -5.37 -0.44
CA HIS A 23 -15.29 -4.87 -1.76
C HIS A 23 -16.08 -5.90 -2.60
N VAL A 24 -15.66 -7.17 -2.59
CA VAL A 24 -16.35 -8.27 -3.29
C VAL A 24 -17.74 -8.50 -2.69
N SER A 25 -17.87 -8.53 -1.37
CA SER A 25 -19.18 -8.67 -0.71
C SER A 25 -20.14 -7.54 -1.09
N ILE A 26 -19.67 -6.28 -1.07
CA ILE A 26 -20.49 -5.13 -1.50
C ILE A 26 -20.88 -5.27 -2.97
N PHE A 27 -19.96 -5.73 -3.83
CA PHE A 27 -20.25 -5.98 -5.24
C PHE A 27 -21.32 -7.06 -5.45
N LEU A 28 -21.31 -8.11 -4.63
CA LEU A 28 -22.31 -9.18 -4.63
C LEU A 28 -23.64 -8.78 -3.96
N GLY A 29 -23.79 -7.54 -3.50
CA GLY A 29 -24.99 -7.05 -2.81
C GLY A 29 -25.11 -7.52 -1.36
N ALA A 30 -24.04 -8.05 -0.78
CA ALA A 30 -23.99 -8.48 0.60
C ALA A 30 -23.55 -7.31 1.51
N GLU A 31 -24.52 -6.59 2.07
CA GLU A 31 -24.29 -5.47 3.01
C GLU A 31 -24.02 -5.97 4.44
N ILE A 32 -23.00 -6.80 4.61
CA ILE A 32 -22.73 -7.50 5.88
C ILE A 32 -21.87 -6.64 6.84
N PHE A 33 -21.29 -5.53 6.38
CA PHE A 33 -20.27 -4.80 7.15
C PHE A 33 -20.86 -3.68 8.02
N PRO A 34 -20.68 -3.73 9.35
CA PRO A 34 -21.12 -2.66 10.25
C PRO A 34 -20.19 -1.43 10.14
N ARG A 35 -20.70 -0.23 10.47
CA ARG A 35 -19.93 1.04 10.45
C ARG A 35 -18.60 0.99 11.24
N LEU A 36 -18.51 0.15 12.27
CA LEU A 36 -17.25 -0.06 13.03
C LEU A 36 -16.13 -0.64 12.15
N PHE A 37 -16.50 -1.45 11.16
CA PHE A 37 -15.57 -2.02 10.20
C PHE A 37 -14.99 -0.95 9.28
N ASP A 38 -15.79 0.03 8.86
CA ASP A 38 -15.33 1.17 8.05
C ASP A 38 -14.33 2.03 8.81
N LEU A 39 -14.61 2.29 10.09
CA LEU A 39 -13.71 3.02 10.98
C LEU A 39 -12.40 2.25 11.17
N PHE A 40 -12.46 0.92 11.31
CA PHE A 40 -11.28 0.08 11.41
C PHE A 40 -10.42 0.14 10.14
N LEU A 41 -11.03 -0.03 8.95
CA LEU A 41 -10.29 0.04 7.68
C LEU A 41 -9.76 1.45 7.41
N THR A 42 -10.52 2.49 7.73
CA THR A 42 -10.06 3.88 7.60
C THR A 42 -8.91 4.18 8.57
N GLY A 43 -9.00 3.74 9.83
CA GLY A 43 -7.93 3.87 10.80
C GLY A 43 -6.66 3.12 10.36
N GLY A 44 -6.84 1.89 9.87
CA GLY A 44 -5.76 1.09 9.30
C GLY A 44 -5.10 1.76 8.08
N MET A 45 -5.91 2.37 7.21
CA MET A 45 -5.44 3.13 6.06
C MET A 45 -4.54 4.29 6.49
N VAL A 46 -4.99 5.10 7.47
CA VAL A 46 -4.22 6.23 8.00
C VAL A 46 -2.89 5.75 8.60
N VAL A 47 -2.91 4.67 9.39
CA VAL A 47 -1.68 4.10 9.98
C VAL A 47 -0.72 3.61 8.89
N SER A 48 -1.23 2.83 7.93
CA SER A 48 -0.45 2.31 6.79
C SER A 48 0.15 3.45 5.96
N TRP A 49 -0.63 4.51 5.70
CA TRP A 49 -0.18 5.70 4.99
C TRP A 49 0.97 6.40 5.73
N LEU A 50 0.79 6.75 7.00
CA LEU A 50 1.81 7.46 7.80
C LEU A 50 3.12 6.70 7.89
N LEU A 51 3.06 5.37 8.06
CA LEU A 51 4.26 4.52 8.08
C LEU A 51 4.92 4.46 6.71
N SER A 52 4.13 4.28 5.65
CA SER A 52 4.63 4.21 4.28
C SER A 52 5.26 5.53 3.84
N SER A 53 4.68 6.69 4.18
CA SER A 53 5.28 7.99 3.89
C SER A 53 6.66 8.16 4.57
N ARG A 54 6.81 7.67 5.80
CA ARG A 54 8.10 7.68 6.51
C ARG A 54 9.12 6.78 5.82
N PHE A 55 8.74 5.57 5.43
CA PHE A 55 9.62 4.65 4.72
C PHE A 55 10.00 5.15 3.33
N LEU A 56 9.06 5.77 2.60
CA LEU A 56 9.33 6.39 1.30
C LEU A 56 10.34 7.54 1.44
N LYS A 57 10.20 8.37 2.47
CA LYS A 57 11.17 9.43 2.77
C LYS A 57 12.56 8.86 3.06
N GLN A 58 12.66 7.76 3.81
CA GLN A 58 13.93 7.08 4.06
C GLN A 58 14.52 6.43 2.80
N LEU A 59 13.69 5.77 1.99
CA LEU A 59 14.07 5.17 0.71
C LEU A 59 14.71 6.21 -0.21
N HIS A 60 14.06 7.36 -0.36
CA HIS A 60 14.54 8.45 -1.21
C HIS A 60 15.79 9.12 -0.65
N LYS A 61 15.92 9.26 0.68
CA LYS A 61 17.15 9.77 1.31
C LYS A 61 18.38 8.93 0.95
N ASN A 62 18.21 7.62 0.78
CA ASN A 62 19.29 6.70 0.39
C ASN A 62 19.58 6.68 -1.12
N GLN A 63 18.69 7.26 -1.95
CA GLN A 63 18.84 7.34 -3.41
C GLN A 63 18.30 8.69 -3.92
N PRO A 64 18.92 9.83 -3.51
CA PRO A 64 18.36 11.16 -3.78
C PRO A 64 18.38 11.53 -5.28
N ALA A 65 19.28 10.90 -6.05
CA ALA A 65 19.40 11.12 -7.49
C ALA A 65 18.22 10.55 -8.30
N LEU A 66 17.44 9.63 -7.73
CA LEU A 66 16.33 8.98 -8.42
C LEU A 66 14.98 9.55 -7.94
N PRO A 67 14.03 9.82 -8.85
CA PRO A 67 12.69 10.24 -8.46
C PRO A 67 11.99 9.14 -7.66
N PRO A 68 11.07 9.47 -6.73
CA PRO A 68 10.49 8.50 -5.78
C PRO A 68 9.86 7.27 -6.45
N LEU A 69 9.21 7.45 -7.60
CA LEU A 69 8.59 6.35 -8.33
C LEU A 69 9.63 5.37 -8.91
N GLN A 70 10.77 5.89 -9.39
CA GLN A 70 11.86 5.06 -9.89
C GLN A 70 12.55 4.30 -8.74
N VAL A 71 12.70 4.94 -7.57
CA VAL A 71 13.21 4.27 -6.36
C VAL A 71 12.32 3.09 -5.97
N LEU A 72 10.99 3.26 -6.02
CA LEU A 72 10.07 2.15 -5.73
C LEU A 72 10.18 1.03 -6.78
N ARG A 73 10.26 1.39 -8.07
CA ARG A 73 10.40 0.41 -9.16
C ARG A 73 11.70 -0.39 -9.09
N SER A 74 12.82 0.24 -8.78
CA SER A 74 14.13 -0.44 -8.70
C SER A 74 14.22 -1.40 -7.50
N ASN A 75 13.43 -1.15 -6.45
CA ASN A 75 13.45 -1.95 -5.22
C ASN A 75 12.27 -2.92 -5.10
N THR A 76 11.44 -3.13 -6.12
CA THR A 76 10.27 -4.03 -6.05
C THR A 76 10.19 -4.96 -7.27
N PRO A 77 9.42 -6.07 -7.21
CA PRO A 77 9.15 -6.87 -8.40
C PRO A 77 8.51 -6.03 -9.49
N PHE A 78 8.87 -6.28 -10.75
CA PHE A 78 8.43 -5.46 -11.88
C PHE A 78 6.91 -5.29 -11.95
N TRP A 79 6.13 -6.33 -11.60
CA TRP A 79 4.67 -6.34 -11.68
C TRP A 79 3.97 -5.51 -10.58
N LEU A 80 4.60 -5.32 -9.42
CA LEU A 80 3.94 -4.77 -8.23
C LEU A 80 3.55 -3.28 -8.39
N PRO A 81 4.40 -2.40 -8.95
CA PRO A 81 3.98 -1.03 -9.28
C PRO A 81 2.80 -0.97 -10.26
N PHE A 82 2.74 -1.89 -11.23
CA PHE A 82 1.61 -1.94 -12.17
C PHE A 82 0.33 -2.41 -11.49
N PHE A 83 0.42 -3.39 -10.59
CA PHE A 83 -0.71 -3.81 -9.76
C PHE A 83 -1.25 -2.64 -8.91
N VAL A 84 -0.39 -1.88 -8.25
CA VAL A 84 -0.81 -0.71 -7.47
C VAL A 84 -1.44 0.36 -8.35
N ALA A 85 -0.87 0.63 -9.53
CA ALA A 85 -1.44 1.57 -10.49
C ALA A 85 -2.82 1.11 -10.99
N PHE A 86 -2.99 -0.19 -11.25
CA PHE A 86 -4.26 -0.79 -11.65
C PHE A 86 -5.32 -0.63 -10.54
N VAL A 87 -4.97 -0.95 -9.28
CA VAL A 87 -5.88 -0.75 -8.13
C VAL A 87 -6.22 0.73 -7.94
N GLY A 88 -5.25 1.63 -8.15
CA GLY A 88 -5.48 3.08 -8.09
C GLY A 88 -6.43 3.58 -9.17
N LEU A 89 -6.23 3.15 -10.43
CA LEU A 89 -7.13 3.47 -11.53
C LEU A 89 -8.55 2.94 -11.25
N TYR A 90 -8.64 1.71 -10.75
CA TYR A 90 -9.90 1.10 -10.34
C TYR A 90 -10.61 1.91 -9.25
N ALA A 91 -9.89 2.37 -8.22
CA ALA A 91 -10.45 3.20 -7.16
C ALA A 91 -11.00 4.54 -7.71
N VAL A 92 -10.24 5.19 -8.60
CA VAL A 92 -10.67 6.45 -9.25
C VAL A 92 -11.91 6.24 -10.11
N ILE A 93 -11.97 5.18 -10.90
CA ILE A 93 -13.15 4.86 -11.73
C ILE A 93 -14.38 4.62 -10.85
N ASN A 94 -14.24 3.85 -9.77
CA ASN A 94 -15.36 3.60 -8.84
C ASN A 94 -15.83 4.89 -8.16
N MET A 95 -14.91 5.77 -7.77
CA MET A 95 -15.26 7.08 -7.21
C MET A 95 -16.00 7.96 -8.22
N GLY A 96 -15.51 8.01 -9.47
CA GLY A 96 -16.16 8.76 -10.55
C GLY A 96 -17.57 8.26 -10.85
N MET A 97 -17.77 6.93 -10.84
CA MET A 97 -19.10 6.34 -10.98
C MET A 97 -20.02 6.72 -9.82
N MET A 98 -19.55 6.66 -8.57
CA MET A 98 -20.32 7.06 -7.39
C MET A 98 -20.79 8.51 -7.46
N ILE A 99 -19.90 9.43 -7.86
CA ILE A 99 -20.25 10.86 -8.03
C ILE A 99 -21.29 11.03 -9.13
N ARG A 100 -21.14 10.31 -10.26
CA ARG A 100 -22.03 10.45 -11.42
C ARG A 100 -23.44 9.90 -11.17
N THR A 101 -23.58 8.78 -10.47
CA THR A 101 -24.87 8.08 -10.36
C THR A 101 -25.70 8.53 -9.16
N ASN A 102 -25.20 9.45 -8.32
CA ASN A 102 -25.86 9.85 -7.06
C ASN A 102 -26.32 8.63 -6.22
N TRP A 103 -25.61 7.51 -6.38
CA TRP A 103 -25.97 6.22 -5.79
C TRP A 103 -25.67 6.28 -4.29
N ALA A 104 -26.61 6.82 -3.53
CA ALA A 104 -26.58 6.85 -2.07
C ALA A 104 -26.54 5.44 -1.45
N GLY A 105 -26.87 4.41 -2.23
CA GLY A 105 -26.97 3.02 -1.80
C GLY A 105 -25.65 2.31 -1.49
N SER A 106 -24.46 2.84 -1.83
CA SER A 106 -23.23 2.29 -1.23
C SER A 106 -22.04 3.26 -1.30
N ASN A 107 -22.06 4.31 -0.47
CA ASN A 107 -20.85 5.10 -0.16
C ASN A 107 -19.64 4.19 0.16
N LEU A 108 -19.90 3.01 0.71
CA LEU A 108 -18.96 1.92 0.97
C LEU A 108 -18.20 1.40 -0.26
N ARG A 109 -18.81 1.39 -1.46
CA ARG A 109 -18.19 0.84 -2.66
C ARG A 109 -17.06 1.72 -3.20
N GLY A 110 -17.27 3.04 -3.17
CA GLY A 110 -16.22 4.01 -3.52
C GLY A 110 -15.09 4.01 -2.48
N ILE A 111 -15.44 4.04 -1.19
CA ILE A 111 -14.47 4.11 -0.09
C ILE A 111 -13.62 2.83 0.01
N SER A 112 -14.20 1.65 -0.24
CA SER A 112 -13.46 0.37 -0.20
C SER A 112 -12.42 0.23 -1.30
N GLY A 113 -12.65 0.79 -2.49
CA GLY A 113 -11.63 0.89 -3.54
C GLY A 113 -10.44 1.75 -3.10
N PHE A 114 -10.69 2.84 -2.38
CA PHE A 114 -9.63 3.68 -1.81
C PHE A 114 -8.80 2.94 -0.78
N TRP A 115 -9.44 2.25 0.17
CA TRP A 115 -8.73 1.44 1.16
C TRP A 115 -7.78 0.45 0.49
N MET A 116 -8.26 -0.30 -0.53
CA MET A 116 -7.43 -1.22 -1.29
C MET A 116 -6.20 -0.54 -1.90
N PHE A 117 -6.37 0.63 -2.52
CA PHE A 117 -5.26 1.37 -3.12
C PHE A 117 -4.19 1.76 -2.09
N PHE A 118 -4.60 2.31 -0.94
CA PHE A 118 -3.67 2.73 0.11
C PHE A 118 -2.97 1.55 0.79
N PHE A 119 -3.66 0.42 0.96
CA PHE A 119 -3.00 -0.80 1.46
C PHE A 119 -2.04 -1.40 0.44
N ALA A 120 -2.39 -1.41 -0.85
CA ALA A 120 -1.48 -1.84 -1.92
C ALA A 120 -0.23 -0.95 -2.02
N LEU A 121 -0.38 0.37 -1.86
CA LEU A 121 0.75 1.29 -1.70
C LEU A 121 1.60 0.94 -0.48
N GLY A 122 0.97 0.62 0.65
CA GLY A 122 1.67 0.19 1.86
C GLY A 122 2.52 -1.06 1.64
N VAL A 123 1.99 -2.05 0.91
CA VAL A 123 2.74 -3.25 0.48
C VAL A 123 3.94 -2.86 -0.38
N LEU A 124 3.73 -2.04 -1.43
CA LEU A 124 4.77 -1.60 -2.35
C LEU A 124 5.92 -0.91 -1.62
N VAL A 125 5.62 0.09 -0.80
CA VAL A 125 6.64 0.89 -0.10
C VAL A 125 7.37 0.05 0.95
N SER A 126 6.65 -0.79 1.69
CA SER A 126 7.27 -1.66 2.70
C SER A 126 8.20 -2.68 2.06
N LEU A 127 7.78 -3.30 0.95
CA LEU A 127 8.61 -4.26 0.24
C LEU A 127 9.86 -3.60 -0.37
N ALA A 128 9.71 -2.39 -0.93
CA ALA A 128 10.82 -1.59 -1.43
C ALA A 128 11.85 -1.33 -0.31
N LYS A 129 11.38 -0.93 0.88
CA LYS A 129 12.24 -0.66 2.03
C LYS A 129 12.99 -1.90 2.49
N ILE A 130 12.30 -3.04 2.61
CA ILE A 130 12.91 -4.33 3.00
C ILE A 130 13.98 -4.76 2.00
N ARG A 131 13.74 -4.61 0.69
CA ARG A 131 14.72 -4.96 -0.34
C ARG A 131 15.94 -4.05 -0.33
N GLN A 132 15.74 -2.75 -0.12
CA GLN A 132 16.86 -1.82 0.03
C GLN A 132 17.73 -2.16 1.24
N GLU A 133 17.13 -2.48 2.39
CA GLU A 133 17.86 -2.88 3.61
C GLU A 133 18.73 -4.13 3.37
N LYS A 134 18.18 -5.16 2.72
CA LYS A 134 18.95 -6.35 2.33
C LYS A 134 20.08 -6.06 1.33
N GLY A 135 19.86 -5.11 0.43
CA GLY A 135 20.88 -4.70 -0.55
C GLY A 135 22.04 -3.95 0.10
N ILE A 136 21.77 -3.14 1.12
CA ILE A 136 22.80 -2.43 1.91
C ILE A 136 23.61 -3.44 2.74
N GLU A 137 22.94 -4.36 3.44
CA GLU A 137 23.60 -5.41 4.23
C GLU A 137 24.59 -6.23 3.40
N LYS A 138 24.19 -6.67 2.20
CA LYS A 138 25.08 -7.40 1.29
C LYS A 138 26.29 -6.59 0.82
N LYS A 139 26.15 -5.27 0.63
CA LYS A 139 27.27 -4.40 0.24
C LYS A 139 28.27 -4.23 1.37
N HIS A 140 27.81 -4.16 2.62
CA HIS A 140 28.69 -4.07 3.79
C HIS A 140 29.48 -5.37 4.00
N LEU A 141 28.81 -6.52 3.94
CA LEU A 141 29.49 -7.83 4.07
C LEU A 141 30.55 -8.03 2.99
N ASN A 142 30.24 -7.69 1.73
CA ASN A 142 31.21 -7.79 0.64
C ASN A 142 32.39 -6.81 0.78
N ALA A 143 32.20 -5.66 1.45
CA ALA A 143 33.27 -4.70 1.68
C ALA A 143 34.26 -5.19 2.77
N GLU A 144 33.74 -5.84 3.82
CA GLU A 144 34.55 -6.45 4.88
C GLU A 144 35.37 -7.65 4.36
N ASP A 145 34.80 -8.48 3.47
CA ASP A 145 35.50 -9.62 2.86
C ASP A 145 36.61 -9.20 1.86
N THR A 146 36.50 -8.00 1.25
CA THR A 146 37.52 -7.50 0.32
C THR A 146 38.72 -6.82 0.98
N GLY A 147 38.76 -6.71 2.31
CA GLY A 147 39.98 -6.36 3.05
C GLY A 147 40.76 -5.15 2.51
N GLN A 148 40.12 -3.99 2.48
CA GLN A 148 40.84 -2.72 2.69
C GLN A 148 40.80 -2.36 4.17
#